data_AF-A0A950J1H0-F1
#
_entry.id   AF-A0A950J1H0-F1
#
_cell.length_a   1.000
_cell.length_b   1.000
_cell.length_c   1.000
_cell.angle_alpha   90.00
_cell.angle_beta   90.00
_cell.angle_gamma   90.00
#
_symmetry.space_group_name_H-M   'P 1'
#
loop_
_entity.id
_entity.type
_entity.pdbx_description
1 polymer ?
#
loop_
_entity_poly.entity_id
_entity_poly.type
_entity_poly.pdbx_seq_one_letter_code
_entity_poly.pdbx_strand_id
1 'polypeptide(L)'
;VFQRRAVLAMTMLAARYRQSQLFVGRSSLIGRRSPELGALVEYRPTLFLYEPAKEVAGAANDLGVPDLSVAETSSWSKWKCRQPFAALVRPDGIVGYFERLPTPGSLRNGVRAALGLSDQLQGAPG
;
A
#
# COMPACT_ATOMS: atom_id res chain seq x y z
N VAL A 1 -12.20 24.59 -8.72
CA VAL A 1 -11.67 23.24 -9.08
C VAL A 1 -10.40 23.31 -9.94
N PHE A 2 -10.32 24.19 -10.94
CA PHE A 2 -9.13 24.33 -11.81
C PHE A 2 -7.84 24.73 -11.09
N GLN A 3 -7.85 25.76 -10.24
CA GLN A 3 -6.67 26.23 -9.52
C GLN A 3 -6.02 25.15 -8.65
N ARG A 4 -6.83 24.30 -7.98
CA ARG A 4 -6.33 23.22 -7.12
C ARG A 4 -5.61 22.12 -7.91
N ARG A 5 -6.04 21.83 -9.15
CA ARG A 5 -5.38 20.84 -10.03
C ARG A 5 -4.07 21.39 -10.59
N ALA A 6 -4.02 22.68 -10.92
CA ALA A 6 -2.80 23.35 -11.37
C ALA A 6 -1.72 23.35 -10.28
N VAL A 7 -2.09 23.69 -9.04
CA VAL A 7 -1.17 23.64 -7.88
C VAL A 7 -0.63 22.23 -7.66
N LEU A 8 -1.47 21.19 -7.71
CA LEU A 8 -1.04 19.80 -7.56
C LEU A 8 -0.12 19.31 -8.70
N ALA A 9 -0.31 19.83 -9.90
CA ALA A 9 0.54 19.53 -11.05
C ALA A 9 1.91 20.22 -10.92
N MET A 10 1.95 21.49 -10.52
CA MET A 10 3.20 22.24 -10.35
C MET A 10 4.04 21.76 -9.17
N THR A 11 3.41 21.20 -8.14
CA THR A 11 4.10 20.67 -6.94
C THR A 11 4.45 19.18 -7.03
N MET A 12 4.20 18.53 -8.18
CA MET A 12 4.35 17.08 -8.35
C MET A 12 3.57 16.22 -7.33
N LEU A 13 2.66 16.82 -6.53
CA LEU A 13 1.82 16.10 -5.57
C LEU A 13 0.76 15.23 -6.27
N ALA A 14 0.50 15.48 -7.55
CA ALA A 14 -0.31 14.63 -8.41
C ALA A 14 0.50 13.54 -9.15
N ALA A 15 1.81 13.45 -8.95
CA ALA A 15 2.65 12.45 -9.61
C ALA A 15 2.17 11.04 -9.27
N ARG A 16 2.05 10.23 -10.31
CA ARG A 16 1.63 8.83 -10.22
C ARG A 16 2.66 7.98 -10.93
N TYR A 17 3.22 7.03 -10.23
CA TYR A 17 3.98 5.95 -10.86
C TYR A 17 2.98 5.03 -11.56
N ARG A 18 3.00 5.04 -12.89
CA ARG A 18 1.92 4.46 -13.70
C ARG A 18 2.09 2.95 -13.92
N GLN A 19 3.34 2.46 -13.93
CA GLN A 19 3.68 1.06 -14.18
C GLN A 19 4.89 0.70 -13.30
N SER A 20 4.70 -0.24 -12.37
CA SER A 20 5.78 -0.87 -11.60
C SER A 20 5.35 -2.29 -11.26
N GLN A 21 6.28 -3.24 -11.32
CA GLN A 21 6.05 -4.61 -10.84
C GLN A 21 5.83 -4.65 -9.32
N LEU A 22 6.19 -3.58 -8.61
CA LEU A 22 6.01 -3.40 -7.17
C LEU A 22 4.61 -2.89 -6.80
N PHE A 23 3.69 -2.78 -7.76
CA PHE A 23 2.33 -2.31 -7.51
C PHE A 23 1.33 -3.44 -7.61
N VAL A 24 0.69 -3.76 -6.49
CA VAL A 24 -0.20 -4.91 -6.39
C VAL A 24 -1.59 -4.49 -5.91
N GLY A 25 -2.62 -5.06 -6.55
CA GLY A 25 -4.01 -4.88 -6.16
C GLY A 25 -4.79 -3.88 -7.02
N ARG A 26 -5.94 -3.43 -6.52
CA ARG A 26 -6.95 -2.67 -7.29
C ARG A 26 -7.44 -1.45 -6.51
N SER A 27 -6.77 -0.31 -6.71
CA SER A 27 -7.23 0.99 -6.22
C SER A 27 -6.70 2.16 -7.07
N SER A 28 -7.46 3.25 -7.09
CA SER A 28 -7.02 4.52 -7.70
C SER A 28 -5.81 5.15 -6.98
N LEU A 29 -5.52 4.71 -5.75
CA LEU A 29 -4.43 5.20 -4.92
C LEU A 29 -3.10 4.49 -5.19
N ILE A 30 -3.10 3.34 -5.87
CA ILE A 30 -1.86 2.62 -6.20
C ILE A 30 -0.94 3.51 -7.05
N GLY A 31 0.34 3.55 -6.65
CA GLY A 31 1.36 4.37 -7.27
C GLY A 31 1.23 5.87 -6.97
N ARG A 32 0.37 6.25 -6.02
CA ARG A 32 0.24 7.64 -5.53
C ARG A 32 0.75 7.75 -4.09
N ARG A 33 1.00 8.99 -3.66
CA ARG A 33 1.32 9.30 -2.26
C ARG A 33 0.21 8.84 -1.32
N SER A 34 0.62 8.32 -0.17
CA SER A 34 -0.27 7.95 0.92
C SER A 34 -1.18 9.12 1.30
N PRO A 35 -2.48 8.86 1.55
CA PRO A 35 -3.36 9.86 2.13
C PRO A 35 -3.13 10.05 3.64
N GLU A 36 -2.33 9.17 4.28
CA GLU A 36 -1.94 9.28 5.69
C GLU A 36 -0.59 9.98 5.82
N LEU A 37 -0.57 11.10 6.56
CA LEU A 37 0.62 11.94 6.71
C LEU A 37 1.75 11.26 7.48
N GLY A 38 1.45 10.44 8.50
CA GLY A 38 2.46 9.73 9.29
C GLY A 38 3.35 8.84 8.42
N ALA A 39 2.75 8.15 7.45
CA ALA A 39 3.46 7.29 6.52
C ALA A 39 4.35 8.05 5.51
N LEU A 40 4.25 9.38 5.43
CA LEU A 40 5.14 10.20 4.61
C LEU A 40 6.41 10.65 5.35
N VAL A 41 6.44 10.50 6.68
CA VAL A 41 7.52 11.02 7.55
C VAL A 41 8.31 9.89 8.20
N GLU A 42 7.68 8.73 8.42
CA GLU A 42 8.30 7.63 9.14
C GLU A 42 9.41 6.91 8.35
N TYR A 43 9.53 7.12 7.03
CA TYR A 43 10.49 6.46 6.12
C TYR A 43 10.59 4.94 6.30
N ARG A 44 9.50 4.31 6.77
CA ARG A 44 9.35 2.89 7.02
C ARG A 44 8.11 2.38 6.29
N PRO A 45 8.10 1.11 5.86
CA PRO A 45 6.89 0.56 5.26
C PRO A 45 5.80 0.42 6.32
N THR A 46 4.60 0.90 6.01
CA THR A 46 3.46 0.88 6.94
C THR A 46 2.25 0.24 6.27
N LEU A 47 1.76 -0.84 6.87
CA LEU A 47 0.55 -1.55 6.47
C LEU A 47 -0.65 -1.02 7.25
N PHE A 48 -1.58 -0.40 6.54
CA PHE A 48 -2.84 0.09 7.08
C PHE A 48 -3.95 -0.94 6.89
N LEU A 49 -4.67 -1.23 7.97
CA LEU A 49 -5.83 -2.12 7.99
C LEU A 49 -7.09 -1.32 8.38
N TYR A 50 -8.17 -1.48 7.63
CA TYR A 50 -9.49 -0.94 7.99
C TYR A 50 -10.44 -2.12 8.23
N GLU A 51 -11.01 -2.17 9.43
CA GLU A 51 -11.95 -3.23 9.87
C GLU A 51 -11.49 -4.65 9.46
N PRO A 52 -10.24 -5.06 9.76
CA PRO A 52 -9.73 -6.34 9.31
C PRO A 52 -10.46 -7.51 9.99
N ALA A 53 -10.68 -8.59 9.25
CA ALA A 53 -11.04 -9.88 9.86
C ALA A 53 -9.89 -10.36 10.75
N LYS A 54 -10.19 -11.11 11.82
CA LYS A 54 -9.18 -11.59 12.80
C LYS A 54 -8.01 -12.33 12.14
N GLU A 55 -8.30 -13.15 11.13
CA GLU A 55 -7.30 -13.91 10.38
C GLU A 55 -6.35 -13.00 9.59
N VAL A 56 -6.87 -11.90 9.05
CA VAL A 56 -6.08 -10.90 8.30
C VAL A 56 -5.19 -10.11 9.25
N ALA A 57 -5.72 -9.71 10.41
CA ALA A 57 -4.93 -9.04 11.45
C ALA A 57 -3.81 -9.94 11.97
N GLY A 58 -4.10 -11.22 12.24
CA GLY A 58 -3.07 -12.22 12.59
C GLY A 58 -2.02 -12.36 11.50
N ALA A 59 -2.44 -12.51 10.24
CA ALA A 59 -1.52 -12.61 9.12
C ALA A 59 -0.64 -11.37 8.91
N ALA A 60 -1.13 -10.17 9.25
CA ALA A 60 -0.37 -8.93 9.18
C ALA A 60 0.76 -8.88 10.23
N ASN A 61 0.51 -9.38 11.44
CA ASN A 61 1.54 -9.48 12.47
C ASN A 61 2.57 -10.57 12.14
N ASP A 62 2.15 -11.63 11.47
CA ASP A 62 3.01 -12.78 11.11
C ASP A 62 3.70 -12.64 9.74
N LEU A 63 3.81 -11.42 9.19
CA LEU A 63 4.36 -11.20 7.85
C LEU A 63 5.85 -11.55 7.74
N GLY A 64 6.60 -11.43 8.84
CA GLY A 64 8.06 -11.66 8.88
C GLY A 64 8.84 -10.70 7.99
N VAL A 65 8.33 -9.47 7.80
CA VAL A 65 8.99 -8.41 7.03
C VAL A 65 9.71 -7.49 8.03
N PRO A 66 11.02 -7.26 7.88
CA PRO A 66 11.76 -6.38 8.78
C PRO A 66 11.25 -4.94 8.68
N ASP A 67 11.22 -4.24 9.81
CA ASP A 67 10.85 -2.82 9.94
C ASP A 67 9.44 -2.44 9.43
N LEU A 68 8.57 -3.42 9.18
CA LEU A 68 7.18 -3.19 8.80
C LEU A 68 6.37 -2.73 10.02
N SER A 69 5.78 -1.54 9.91
CA SER A 69 4.79 -1.05 10.87
C SER A 69 3.40 -1.52 10.45
N VAL A 70 2.58 -1.98 11.40
CA VAL A 70 1.18 -2.34 11.16
C VAL A 70 0.31 -1.39 11.97
N ALA A 71 -0.62 -0.72 11.30
CA ALA A 71 -1.51 0.26 11.90
C ALA A 71 -2.96 0.01 11.48
N GLU A 72 -3.88 0.12 12.43
CA GLU A 72 -5.30 0.21 12.10
C GLU A 72 -5.65 1.66 11.74
N THR A 73 -6.49 1.83 10.73
CA THR A 73 -7.06 3.14 10.37
C THR A 73 -8.58 3.08 10.50
N SER A 74 -9.17 4.17 11.00
CA SER A 74 -10.62 4.41 10.98
C SER A 74 -11.07 5.25 9.78
N SER A 75 -10.12 5.73 8.97
CA SER A 75 -10.35 6.76 7.96
C SER A 75 -10.65 6.20 6.56
N TRP A 76 -11.73 5.43 6.40
CA TRP A 76 -12.15 4.88 5.10
C TRP A 76 -12.27 5.94 3.98
N SER A 77 -12.61 7.18 4.35
CA SER A 77 -12.83 8.30 3.44
C SER A 77 -11.54 8.77 2.76
N LYS A 78 -10.43 8.82 3.51
CA LYS A 78 -9.08 9.12 2.99
C LYS A 78 -8.64 8.08 1.96
N TRP A 79 -8.93 6.81 2.27
CA TRP A 79 -8.59 5.66 1.44
C TRP A 79 -9.62 5.38 0.31
N LYS A 80 -10.71 6.15 0.25
CA LYS A 80 -11.79 6.03 -0.74
C LYS A 80 -12.36 4.61 -0.83
N CYS A 81 -12.42 3.91 0.30
CA CYS A 81 -12.86 2.52 0.37
C CYS A 81 -13.62 2.27 1.68
N ARG A 82 -14.94 2.08 1.57
CA ARG A 82 -15.84 1.81 2.73
C ARG A 82 -15.85 0.36 3.21
N GLN A 83 -15.30 -0.55 2.43
CA GLN A 83 -15.21 -1.97 2.78
C GLN A 83 -13.91 -2.23 3.55
N PRO A 84 -13.83 -3.31 4.34
CA PRO A 84 -12.57 -3.79 4.89
C PRO A 84 -11.48 -3.81 3.82
N PHE A 85 -10.30 -3.29 4.15
CA PHE A 85 -9.19 -3.21 3.21
C PHE A 85 -7.85 -3.33 3.92
N ALA A 86 -6.83 -3.69 3.14
CA ALA A 86 -5.44 -3.57 3.51
C ALA A 86 -4.72 -2.71 2.47
N ALA A 87 -3.88 -1.78 2.95
CA ALA A 87 -3.09 -0.91 2.09
C ALA A 87 -1.66 -0.80 2.62
N LEU A 88 -0.67 -1.06 1.78
CA LEU A 88 0.72 -0.88 2.13
C LEU A 88 1.24 0.42 1.54
N VAL A 89 1.81 1.25 2.41
CA VAL A 89 2.63 2.39 2.04
C VAL A 89 4.09 1.96 2.11
N ARG A 90 4.82 2.17 1.03
CA ARG A 90 6.26 1.91 0.92
C ARG A 90 7.06 2.99 1.66
N PRO A 91 8.35 2.76 1.95
CA PRO A 91 9.20 3.75 2.66
C PRO A 91 9.29 5.12 1.97
N ASP A 92 9.05 5.18 0.66
CA ASP A 92 8.99 6.41 -0.14
C ASP A 92 7.64 7.16 -0.03
N GLY A 93 6.75 6.69 0.84
CA GLY A 93 5.42 7.28 1.07
C GLY A 93 4.41 6.95 -0.03
N ILE A 94 4.71 6.03 -0.95
CA ILE A 94 3.83 5.64 -2.05
C ILE A 94 3.02 4.40 -1.69
N VAL A 95 1.73 4.39 -2.04
CA VAL A 95 0.87 3.22 -1.89
C VAL A 95 1.30 2.16 -2.91
N GLY A 96 1.95 1.09 -2.41
CA GLY A 96 2.46 -0.02 -3.21
C GLY A 96 1.49 -1.19 -3.32
N TYR A 97 0.68 -1.42 -2.29
CA TYR A 97 -0.35 -2.45 -2.31
C TYR A 97 -1.69 -1.91 -1.79
N PHE A 98 -2.78 -2.34 -2.42
CA PHE A 98 -4.13 -2.04 -1.96
C PHE A 98 -5.10 -3.14 -2.36
N GLU A 99 -5.77 -3.73 -1.38
CA GLU A 99 -6.77 -4.77 -1.59
C GLU A 99 -8.01 -4.56 -0.73
N ARG A 100 -9.18 -4.79 -1.34
CA ARG A 100 -10.47 -4.78 -0.66
C ARG A 100 -10.82 -6.21 -0.29
N LEU A 101 -11.42 -6.39 0.89
CA LEU A 101 -11.76 -7.70 1.43
C LEU A 101 -10.55 -8.65 1.38
N PRO A 102 -9.39 -8.25 1.94
CA PRO A 102 -8.17 -9.03 1.83
C PRO A 102 -8.32 -10.40 2.50
N THR A 103 -7.67 -11.40 1.92
CA THR A 103 -7.43 -12.70 2.56
C THR A 103 -6.01 -12.76 3.13
N PRO A 104 -5.72 -13.61 4.12
CA PRO A 104 -4.36 -13.80 4.65
C PRO A 104 -3.29 -14.05 3.56
N GLY A 105 -3.60 -14.92 2.59
CA GLY A 105 -2.67 -15.23 1.49
C GLY A 105 -2.44 -14.04 0.56
N SER A 106 -3.50 -13.34 0.18
CA SER A 106 -3.40 -12.15 -0.67
C SER A 106 -2.59 -11.03 -0.01
N LEU A 107 -2.77 -10.83 1.30
CA LEU A 107 -2.03 -9.84 2.09
C LEU A 107 -0.53 -10.17 2.14
N ARG A 108 -0.17 -11.43 2.43
CA ARG A 108 1.24 -11.87 2.46
C ARG A 108 1.93 -11.65 1.13
N ASN A 109 1.31 -12.10 0.04
CA ASN A 109 1.87 -12.02 -1.30
C ASN A 109 1.93 -10.57 -1.78
N GLY A 110 0.87 -9.80 -1.57
CA GLY A 110 0.77 -8.40 -1.99
C GLY A 110 1.76 -7.50 -1.26
N VAL A 111 1.92 -7.67 0.04
CA VAL A 111 2.90 -6.90 0.84
C VAL A 111 4.33 -7.24 0.42
N ARG A 112 4.67 -8.53 0.31
CA ARG A 112 6.01 -8.94 -0.14
C ARG A 112 6.33 -8.41 -1.53
N ALA A 113 5.42 -8.58 -2.49
CA ALA A 113 5.60 -8.08 -3.85
C ALA A 113 5.75 -6.56 -3.90
N ALA A 114 4.97 -5.81 -3.12
CA ALA A 114 5.07 -4.35 -3.08
C ALA A 114 6.36 -3.81 -2.43
N LEU A 115 7.04 -4.65 -1.65
CA LEU A 115 8.38 -4.38 -1.10
C LEU A 115 9.51 -4.98 -1.94
N GLY A 116 9.20 -5.69 -3.03
CA GLY A 116 10.21 -6.38 -3.85
C GLY A 116 10.80 -7.63 -3.20
N LEU A 117 10.10 -8.20 -2.21
CA LEU A 117 10.46 -9.42 -1.49
C LEU A 117 9.78 -10.67 -2.03
N SER A 118 8.99 -10.55 -3.09
CA SER A 118 8.51 -11.71 -3.85
C SER A 118 9.72 -12.35 -4.53
N ASP A 119 9.96 -13.63 -4.24
CA ASP A 119 10.98 -14.44 -4.91
C ASP A 119 11.00 -14.09 -6.40
N GLN A 120 12.18 -13.70 -6.89
CA GLN A 120 12.43 -13.86 -8.30
C GLN A 120 12.12 -15.31 -8.63
N LEU A 121 11.19 -15.50 -9.57
CA LEU A 121 11.08 -16.73 -10.34
C LEU A 121 12.48 -17.16 -10.73
N GLN A 122 12.98 -18.21 -10.07
CA GLN A 122 14.05 -19.05 -10.60
C GLN A 122 13.58 -19.48 -12.00
N GLY A 123 14.19 -18.89 -13.02
CA GLY A 123 13.76 -19.02 -14.39
C GLY A 123 14.65 -18.28 -15.36
N ALA A 124 15.96 -18.33 -15.16
CA ALA A 124 16.92 -18.10 -16.24
C ALA A 124 17.30 -19.48 -16.81
N PRO A 125 16.94 -19.81 -18.07
CA PRO A 125 17.47 -21.00 -18.72
C PRO A 125 18.96 -20.81 -19.00
N GLY A 126 19.75 -21.83 -18.65
CA GLY A 126 21.11 -22.01 -19.16
C GLY A 126 21.11 -22.61 -20.57
#